data_AF-A0A8X7C6B8-F1
#
_entry.id   AF-A0A8X7C6B8-F1
#
_cell.length_a   1.000
_cell.length_b   1.000
_cell.length_c   1.000
_cell.angle_alpha   90.00
_cell.angle_beta   90.00
_cell.angle_gamma   90.00
#
_symmetry.space_group_name_H-M   'P 1'
#
loop_
_entity.id
_entity.type
_entity.pdbx_description
1 polymer ?
#
loop_
_entity_poly.entity_id
_entity_poly.type
_entity_poly.pdbx_seq_one_letter_code
_entity_poly.pdbx_strand_id
1 'polypeptide(L)'
;MPVLFNVLNWSFSKCGRCWNHADAKNFYSTHSIKWSYIVEKAARWGGFYERMVRSVKVVLRKTIGKSSLTTEQLLTVLTETEGMINFRPITYVGSETEEPIPLTPAHFIIGQRITSLLPVRLLSP
;
A
#
# COMPACT_ATOMS: atom_id res chain seq x y z
N MET A 1 -4.72 4.19 -9.56
CA MET A 1 -5.15 4.38 -8.16
C MET A 1 -3.95 4.14 -7.24
N PRO A 2 -3.50 5.13 -6.43
CA PRO A 2 -2.10 5.23 -6.00
C PRO A 2 -1.84 4.73 -4.56
N VAL A 3 -2.46 3.63 -4.13
CA VAL A 3 -2.26 3.11 -2.75
C VAL A 3 -1.60 1.74 -2.69
N LEU A 4 -1.64 0.96 -3.78
CA LEU A 4 -0.87 -0.28 -3.88
C LEU A 4 0.50 -0.21 -4.53
N PHE A 5 0.73 0.80 -5.38
CA PHE A 5 1.93 0.79 -6.22
C PHE A 5 3.22 1.13 -5.45
N ASN A 6 3.14 1.35 -4.14
CA ASN A 6 4.28 1.65 -3.27
C ASN A 6 4.66 0.53 -2.28
N VAL A 7 4.01 -0.64 -2.37
CA VAL A 7 4.12 -1.68 -1.36
C VAL A 7 5.17 -2.75 -1.68
N LEU A 8 5.67 -2.82 -2.92
CA LEU A 8 6.81 -3.67 -3.29
C LEU A 8 8.15 -2.93 -3.11
N ASN A 9 8.32 -2.30 -1.95
CA ASN A 9 9.54 -1.59 -1.57
C ASN A 9 10.57 -2.54 -0.94
N TRP A 10 10.94 -3.60 -1.65
CA TRP A 10 11.99 -4.54 -1.22
C TRP A 10 13.13 -4.71 -2.23
N SER A 11 13.36 -3.67 -3.03
CA SER A 11 14.61 -3.46 -3.79
C SER A 11 15.12 -2.01 -3.79
N PHE A 12 14.46 -1.08 -3.09
CA PHE A 12 14.77 0.35 -3.26
C PHE A 12 16.00 0.86 -2.53
N SER A 13 16.53 0.15 -1.54
CA SER A 13 17.79 0.56 -0.90
C SER A 13 18.98 0.52 -1.88
N LYS A 14 18.86 -0.12 -3.06
CA LYS A 14 19.86 -0.06 -4.15
C LYS A 14 19.48 0.86 -5.31
N CYS A 15 18.29 1.47 -5.32
CA CYS A 15 17.81 2.33 -6.41
C CYS A 15 17.67 3.80 -5.99
N GLY A 16 18.66 4.38 -5.29
CA GLY A 16 18.74 5.84 -5.15
C GLY A 16 18.90 6.56 -6.51
N ARG A 17 19.39 5.83 -7.53
CA ARG A 17 19.59 6.36 -8.88
C ARG A 17 18.31 6.59 -9.67
N CYS A 18 17.26 5.77 -9.50
CA CYS A 18 16.03 5.93 -10.29
C CYS A 18 15.21 7.16 -9.86
N TRP A 19 15.15 7.48 -8.56
CA TRP A 19 14.53 8.72 -8.07
C TRP A 19 15.29 9.98 -8.48
N ASN A 20 16.59 9.85 -8.75
CA ASN A 20 17.45 10.94 -9.18
C ASN A 20 17.47 11.13 -10.72
N HIS A 21 16.77 10.28 -11.47
CA HIS A 21 16.68 10.38 -12.92
C HIS A 21 15.96 11.68 -13.33
N ALA A 22 16.36 12.25 -14.47
CA ALA A 22 15.80 13.50 -14.98
C ALA A 22 14.27 13.41 -15.15
N ASP A 23 13.78 12.29 -15.69
CA ASP A 23 12.35 12.07 -15.90
C ASP A 23 11.55 12.08 -14.60
N ALA A 24 12.09 11.48 -13.53
CA ALA A 24 11.46 11.46 -12.22
C ALA A 24 11.38 12.88 -11.63
N LYS A 25 12.48 13.66 -11.73
CA LYS A 25 12.53 15.05 -11.25
C LYS A 25 11.56 15.96 -12.02
N ASN A 26 11.44 15.76 -13.33
CA ASN A 26 10.48 16.49 -14.16
C ASN A 26 9.05 16.15 -13.73
N PHE A 27 8.74 14.86 -13.50
CA PHE A 27 7.43 14.43 -13.01
C PHE A 27 7.05 15.10 -11.68
N TYR A 28 7.96 15.12 -10.70
CA TYR A 28 7.69 15.76 -9.39
C TYR A 28 7.49 17.27 -9.53
N SER A 29 8.27 17.93 -10.38
CA SER A 29 8.16 19.37 -10.63
C SER A 29 6.82 19.72 -11.27
N THR A 30 6.38 18.96 -12.28
CA THR A 30 5.09 19.17 -12.94
C THR A 30 3.91 18.98 -12.00
N HIS A 31 3.98 18.02 -11.08
CA HIS A 31 2.91 17.73 -10.12
C HIS A 31 3.04 18.50 -8.80
N SER A 32 3.97 19.44 -8.69
CA SER A 32 4.26 20.18 -7.44
C SER A 32 4.54 19.27 -6.22
N ILE A 33 5.15 18.11 -6.47
CA ILE A 33 5.49 17.12 -5.43
C ILE A 33 6.88 17.45 -4.88
N LYS A 34 6.98 17.75 -3.59
CA LYS A 34 8.28 17.94 -2.92
C LYS A 34 8.81 16.61 -2.39
N TRP A 35 9.85 16.08 -3.03
CA TRP A 35 10.55 14.90 -2.54
C TRP A 35 11.51 15.26 -1.39
N SER A 36 11.51 14.47 -0.32
CA SER A 36 12.41 14.63 0.84
C SER A 36 12.98 13.28 1.25
N TYR A 37 14.29 13.24 1.49
CA TYR A 37 14.97 12.04 1.97
C TYR A 37 14.91 11.95 3.49
N ILE A 38 14.83 10.73 4.00
CA ILE A 38 15.01 10.45 5.42
C ILE A 38 16.44 10.82 5.81
N VAL A 39 16.61 11.45 6.98
CA VAL A 39 17.92 11.80 7.52
C VAL A 39 18.80 10.54 7.63
N GLU A 40 20.05 10.63 7.17
CA GLU A 40 21.01 9.54 7.27
C GLU A 40 21.17 9.08 8.73
N LYS A 41 21.22 7.77 8.95
CA LYS A 41 21.31 7.13 10.28
C LYS A 41 20.07 7.30 11.18
N ALA A 42 19.00 7.93 10.70
CA ALA A 42 17.75 8.06 11.45
C ALA A 42 16.79 6.89 11.16
N ALA A 43 17.24 5.65 11.41
CA ALA A 43 16.51 4.41 11.07
C ALA A 43 15.06 4.36 11.62
N ARG A 44 14.80 5.04 12.74
CA ARG A 44 13.46 5.14 13.35
C ARG A 44 12.41 5.72 12.39
N TRP A 45 12.79 6.64 11.51
CA TRP A 45 11.87 7.25 10.53
C TRP A 45 11.40 6.26 9.46
N GLY A 46 12.20 5.23 9.17
CA GLY A 46 11.85 4.17 8.21
C GLY A 46 10.92 3.11 8.79
N GLY A 47 10.81 2.98 10.12
CA GLY A 47 10.13 1.87 10.78
C GLY A 47 8.63 1.75 10.45
N PHE A 48 7.95 2.86 10.16
CA PHE A 48 6.55 2.85 9.72
C PHE A 48 6.40 2.14 8.36
N TYR A 49 7.22 2.52 7.39
CA TYR A 49 7.21 1.92 6.05
C TYR A 49 7.60 0.45 6.10
N GLU A 50 8.60 0.09 6.91
CA GLU A 50 9.01 -1.31 7.11
C GLU A 50 7.86 -2.15 7.68
N ARG A 51 7.11 -1.62 8.64
CA ARG A 51 5.94 -2.30 9.22
C ARG A 51 4.80 -2.45 8.20
N MET A 52 4.58 -1.45 7.35
CA MET A 52 3.62 -1.53 6.26
C MET A 52 4.01 -2.62 5.26
N VAL A 53 5.27 -2.62 4.79
CA VAL A 53 5.81 -3.65 3.89
C VAL A 53 5.71 -5.05 4.51
N ARG A 54 5.99 -5.17 5.82
CA ARG A 54 5.83 -6.44 6.54
C ARG A 54 4.39 -6.95 6.49
N SER A 55 3.41 -6.06 6.71
CA SER A 55 1.99 -6.44 6.72
C SER A 55 1.57 -7.04 5.40
N VAL A 56 2.01 -6.46 4.29
CA VAL A 56 1.67 -6.93 2.94
C VAL A 56 2.37 -8.25 2.64
N LYS A 57 3.68 -8.34 2.94
CA LYS A 57 4.44 -9.58 2.75
C LYS A 57 3.87 -10.75 3.54
N VAL A 58 3.33 -10.50 4.74
CA VAL A 58 2.68 -11.55 5.55
C VAL A 58 1.43 -12.07 4.85
N VAL A 59 0.59 -11.19 4.30
CA VAL A 59 -0.60 -11.60 3.55
C VAL A 59 -0.19 -12.37 2.29
N LEU A 60 0.71 -11.82 1.48
CA LEU A 60 1.18 -12.47 0.25
C LEU A 60 1.79 -13.86 0.50
N ARG A 61 2.61 -14.01 1.54
CA ARG A 61 3.18 -15.32 1.90
C ARG A 61 2.12 -16.34 2.32
N LYS A 62 1.06 -15.89 3.01
CA LYS A 62 -0.05 -16.76 3.41
C LYS A 62 -0.94 -17.14 2.23
N THR A 63 -1.18 -16.22 1.31
CA THR A 63 -2.04 -16.46 0.14
C THR A 63 -1.34 -17.30 -0.93
N ILE A 64 -0.07 -17.01 -1.24
CA ILE A 64 0.69 -17.67 -2.32
C ILE A 64 1.35 -18.97 -1.82
N GLY A 65 1.87 -18.98 -0.60
CA GLY A 65 2.59 -20.14 -0.07
C GLY A 65 3.85 -20.46 -0.87
N LYS A 66 3.87 -21.63 -1.52
CA LYS A 66 5.00 -22.13 -2.35
C LYS A 66 4.70 -22.15 -3.85
N SER A 67 3.54 -21.66 -4.28
CA SER A 67 3.16 -21.67 -5.71
C SER A 67 3.82 -20.51 -6.47
N SER A 68 4.02 -20.70 -7.77
CA SER A 68 4.39 -19.63 -8.69
C SER A 68 3.15 -19.19 -9.44
N LEU A 69 2.90 -17.88 -9.45
CA LEU A 69 1.72 -17.28 -10.11
C LEU A 69 2.12 -16.65 -11.44
N THR A 70 1.18 -16.60 -12.38
CA THR A 70 1.30 -15.77 -13.58
C THR A 70 1.13 -14.29 -13.22
N THR A 71 1.53 -13.40 -14.12
CA THR A 71 1.40 -11.95 -13.91
C THR A 71 -0.04 -11.52 -13.59
N GLU A 72 -1.03 -12.09 -14.28
CA GLU A 72 -2.45 -11.80 -14.06
C GLU A 72 -2.94 -12.28 -12.69
N GLN A 73 -2.53 -13.49 -12.29
CA GLN A 73 -2.84 -14.05 -10.99
C GLN A 73 -2.18 -13.24 -9.86
N LEU A 74 -0.93 -12.81 -10.05
CA LEU A 74 -0.24 -11.97 -9.08
C LEU A 74 -0.92 -10.61 -8.93
N LEU A 75 -1.35 -9.99 -10.04
CA LEU A 75 -2.08 -8.72 -10.02
C LEU A 75 -3.39 -8.85 -9.24
N THR A 76 -4.11 -9.95 -9.46
CA THR A 76 -5.36 -10.26 -8.75
C THR A 76 -5.11 -10.37 -7.23
N VAL A 77 -4.15 -11.20 -6.83
CA VAL A 77 -3.79 -11.41 -5.41
C VAL A 77 -3.32 -10.10 -4.77
N LEU A 78 -2.58 -9.27 -5.51
CA LEU A 78 -2.12 -7.98 -4.99
C LEU A 78 -3.30 -7.04 -4.74
N THR A 79 -4.25 -6.97 -5.67
CA THR A 79 -5.47 -6.15 -5.58
C THR A 79 -6.33 -6.57 -4.38
N GLU A 80 -6.50 -7.88 -4.17
CA GLU A 80 -7.19 -8.41 -3.00
C GLU A 80 -6.46 -8.03 -1.70
N THR A 81 -5.13 -8.17 -1.70
CA THR A 81 -4.30 -7.81 -0.54
C THR A 81 -4.45 -6.34 -0.16
N GLU A 82 -4.57 -5.43 -1.13
CA GLU A 82 -4.87 -4.01 -0.86
C GLU A 82 -6.23 -3.79 -0.26
N GLY A 83 -7.25 -4.42 -0.85
CA GLY A 83 -8.61 -4.36 -0.32
C GLY A 83 -8.60 -4.77 1.15
N MET A 84 -7.93 -5.88 1.48
CA MET A 84 -7.81 -6.36 2.85
C MET A 84 -7.11 -5.37 3.79
N ILE A 85 -6.01 -4.74 3.34
CA ILE A 85 -5.27 -3.78 4.16
C ILE A 85 -6.09 -2.50 4.38
N ASN A 86 -6.72 -1.97 3.32
CA ASN A 86 -7.50 -0.75 3.38
C ASN A 86 -8.84 -0.92 4.09
N PHE A 87 -9.39 -2.14 4.12
CA PHE A 87 -10.58 -2.50 4.90
C PHE A 87 -10.29 -2.74 6.37
N ARG A 88 -9.04 -3.04 6.74
CA ARG A 88 -8.70 -3.45 8.10
C ARG A 88 -9.01 -2.33 9.11
N PRO A 89 -9.78 -2.60 10.17
CA PRO A 89 -10.04 -1.61 11.21
C PRO A 89 -8.75 -1.26 11.97
N ILE A 90 -8.54 0.03 12.18
CA ILE A 90 -7.45 0.63 12.97
C ILE A 90 -7.91 0.85 14.41
N THR A 91 -9.19 1.19 14.59
CA THR A 91 -9.81 1.38 15.92
C THR A 91 -10.47 0.10 16.40
N TYR A 92 -10.86 0.12 17.67
CA TYR A 92 -11.65 -0.95 18.27
C TYR A 92 -12.93 -1.21 17.46
N VAL A 93 -13.25 -2.49 17.31
CA VAL A 93 -14.52 -2.97 16.76
C VAL A 93 -15.24 -3.58 17.93
N GLY A 94 -16.24 -2.90 18.48
CA GLY A 94 -17.07 -3.53 19.48
C GLY A 94 -18.30 -4.19 18.89
N SER A 95 -19.04 -4.77 19.82
CA SER A 95 -20.12 -5.71 19.56
C SER A 95 -21.49 -5.06 19.66
N GLU A 96 -21.58 -3.85 20.20
CA GLU A 96 -22.84 -3.15 20.42
C GLU A 96 -23.25 -2.30 19.21
N THR A 97 -24.55 -2.20 18.95
CA THR A 97 -25.11 -1.46 17.81
C THR A 97 -24.97 0.06 17.92
N GLU A 98 -24.76 0.57 19.14
CA GLU A 98 -24.61 2.01 19.44
C GLU A 98 -23.15 2.48 19.33
N GLU A 99 -22.21 1.58 19.05
CA GLU A 99 -20.79 1.91 18.96
C GLU A 99 -20.42 2.62 17.66
N PRO A 100 -19.42 3.53 17.69
CA PRO A 100 -18.97 4.22 16.50
C PRO A 100 -18.36 3.25 15.48
N ILE A 101 -18.64 3.50 14.20
CA ILE A 101 -18.09 2.70 13.09
C ILE A 101 -16.56 2.71 13.16
N PRO A 102 -15.89 1.54 13.10
CA PRO A 102 -14.45 1.49 13.22
C PRO A 102 -13.76 2.18 12.04
N LEU A 103 -12.77 3.02 12.35
CA LEU A 103 -11.97 3.70 11.34
C LEU A 103 -11.08 2.69 10.63
N THR A 104 -11.00 2.83 9.32
CA THR A 104 -10.15 2.01 8.44
C THR A 104 -9.27 2.95 7.60
N PRO A 105 -8.14 2.49 7.04
CA PRO A 105 -7.32 3.32 6.16
C PRO A 105 -8.12 3.90 4.99
N ALA A 106 -9.10 3.14 4.46
CA ALA A 106 -9.97 3.62 3.39
C ALA A 106 -10.76 4.89 3.75
N HIS A 107 -11.14 5.09 5.02
CA HIS A 107 -11.81 6.31 5.44
C HIS A 107 -10.93 7.54 5.24
N PHE A 108 -9.62 7.43 5.39
CA PHE A 108 -8.69 8.54 5.18
C PHE A 108 -8.38 8.79 3.70
N ILE A 109 -8.39 7.74 2.89
CA ILE A 109 -8.02 7.82 1.47
C ILE A 109 -9.23 8.21 0.58
N ILE A 110 -10.40 7.62 0.86
CA ILE A 110 -11.61 7.72 0.03
C ILE A 110 -12.70 8.54 0.75
N GLY A 111 -12.60 8.72 2.08
CA GLY A 111 -13.64 9.38 2.88
C GLY A 111 -14.77 8.46 3.32
N GLN A 112 -14.73 7.18 2.94
CA GLN A 112 -15.78 6.20 3.24
C GLN A 112 -15.22 4.79 3.45
N ARG A 113 -16.03 3.91 4.05
CA ARG A 113 -15.71 2.50 4.20
C ARG A 113 -15.83 1.78 2.85
N ILE A 114 -14.85 0.94 2.53
CA ILE A 114 -14.97 0.00 1.41
C ILE A 114 -15.91 -1.13 1.86
N THR A 115 -17.08 -1.26 1.24
CA THR A 115 -18.12 -2.24 1.62
C THR A 115 -18.09 -3.52 0.79
N SER A 116 -17.38 -3.53 -0.34
CA SER A 116 -17.16 -4.72 -1.16
C SER A 116 -15.70 -4.77 -1.63
N LEU A 117 -15.17 -5.98 -1.82
CA LEU A 117 -13.94 -6.14 -2.58
C LEU A 117 -14.21 -5.57 -3.97
N LEU A 118 -13.49 -4.51 -4.33
CA LEU A 118 -13.61 -3.93 -5.66
C LEU A 118 -13.44 -5.06 -6.68
N PRO A 119 -14.40 -5.26 -7.60
CA PRO A 119 -14.23 -6.28 -8.61
C PRO A 119 -12.94 -5.99 -9.36
N VAL A 120 -12.11 -7.02 -9.53
CA VAL A 120 -10.80 -7.03 -10.20
C VAL A 120 -10.81 -6.38 -11.60
N ARG A 121 -12.01 -6.08 -12.14
CA ARG A 121 -12.25 -5.55 -13.48
C ARG A 121 -12.35 -4.03 -13.63
N LEU A 122 -12.23 -3.23 -12.56
CA LEU A 122 -12.25 -1.76 -12.69
C LEU A 122 -10.86 -1.10 -12.74
N LEU A 123 -9.79 -1.90 -12.86
CA LEU A 123 -8.40 -1.42 -12.89
C LEU A 123 -7.54 -2.01 -14.04
N SER A 124 -8.16 -2.55 -15.09
CA SER A 124 -7.50 -2.68 -16.40
C SER A 124 -7.72 -1.37 -17.20
N PRO A 125 -6.75 -0.93 -18.02
CA PRO A 125 -6.89 0.28 -18.83
C PRO A 125 -8.10 0.24 -19.77
#